data_AF-A0A945N6B2-F1
#
_entry.id   AF-A0A945N6B2-F1
#
_cell.length_a   1.000
_cell.length_b   1.000
_cell.length_c   1.000
_cell.angle_alpha   90.00
_cell.angle_beta   90.00
_cell.angle_gamma   90.00
#
_symmetry.space_group_name_H-M   'P 1'
#
loop_
_entity.id
_entity.type
_entity.pdbx_description
1 polymer ?
#
loop_
_entity_poly.entity_id
_entity_poly.type
_entity_poly.pdbx_seq_one_letter_code
_entity_poly.pdbx_strand_id
1 'polypeptide(L)' 'APLVLRAYPGEGHDVQYRHLDQILLDIAGYGDNILICKDNINSMVASEADAQAAGTVLGHCAWTSQ' A
#
# COMPACT_ATOMS: atom_id res chain seq x y z
N ALA A 1 13.95 12.91 -11.07
CA ALA A 1 12.99 11.81 -10.86
C ALA A 1 11.61 12.29 -11.30
N PRO A 2 10.76 11.42 -11.88
CA PRO A 2 9.38 11.80 -12.20
C PRO A 2 8.61 12.16 -10.92
N LEU A 3 7.66 13.09 -11.03
CA LEU A 3 6.74 13.43 -9.95
C LEU A 3 5.68 12.33 -9.85
N VAL A 4 5.55 11.70 -8.69
CA VAL A 4 4.49 10.73 -8.38
C VAL A 4 3.42 11.45 -7.55
N LEU A 5 2.18 11.45 -8.04
CA LEU A 5 1.03 12.01 -7.34
C LEU A 5 0.02 10.90 -7.10
N ARG A 6 -0.24 10.60 -5.82
CA ARG A 6 -1.23 9.61 -5.40
C ARG A 6 -2.26 10.29 -4.49
N ALA A 7 -3.53 10.12 -4.82
CA ALA A 7 -4.65 10.55 -3.99
C ALA A 7 -5.22 9.34 -3.27
N TYR A 8 -5.18 9.34 -1.95
CA TYR A 8 -5.77 8.29 -1.14
C TYR A 8 -7.23 8.68 -0.83
N PRO A 9 -8.22 7.78 -0.94
CA PRO A 9 -9.61 8.09 -0.62
C PRO A 9 -9.89 7.98 0.89
N GLY A 10 -10.62 8.95 1.46
CA GLY A 10 -11.06 8.94 2.88
C GLY A 10 -10.29 9.84 3.85
N GLU A 11 -9.56 10.83 3.34
CA GLU A 11 -8.58 11.72 4.01
C GLU A 11 -9.14 12.70 5.07
N GLY A 12 -10.34 12.47 5.59
CA GLY A 12 -10.98 13.34 6.57
C GLY A 12 -10.63 12.96 8.01
N HIS A 13 -9.54 13.52 8.53
CA HIS A 13 -9.22 13.71 9.96
C HIS A 13 -8.46 12.63 10.74
N ASP A 14 -8.25 11.45 10.18
CA ASP A 14 -7.20 10.55 10.66
C ASP A 14 -6.40 10.14 9.43
N VAL A 15 -5.11 10.47 9.38
CA VAL A 15 -4.19 9.67 8.56
C VAL A 15 -4.24 8.30 9.20
N GLN A 16 -5.19 7.48 8.77
CA GLN A 16 -5.31 6.12 9.24
C GLN A 16 -3.98 5.48 8.87
N TYR A 17 -3.28 4.92 9.87
CA TYR A 17 -1.97 4.26 9.73
C TYR A 17 -1.89 3.27 8.55
N ARG A 18 -3.04 2.87 7.97
CA ARG A 18 -3.18 2.11 6.72
C ARG A 18 -2.36 2.62 5.53
N HIS A 19 -1.99 3.89 5.45
CA HIS A 19 -1.26 4.41 4.27
C HIS A 19 0.23 4.70 4.49
N LEU A 20 0.75 4.55 5.72
CA LEU A 20 2.14 4.92 6.02
C LEU A 20 3.14 4.15 5.13
N ASP A 21 2.93 2.84 4.94
CA ASP A 21 3.82 2.02 4.11
C ASP A 21 3.85 2.51 2.65
N GLN A 22 2.68 2.86 2.10
CA GLN A 22 2.58 3.33 0.71
C GLN A 22 3.23 4.70 0.54
N ILE A 23 3.09 5.59 1.53
CA ILE A 23 3.75 6.90 1.54
C ILE A 23 5.28 6.72 1.50
N LEU A 24 5.82 5.76 2.27
CA LEU A 24 7.26 5.48 2.27
C LEU A 24 7.75 4.94 0.92
N LEU A 25 6.97 4.08 0.25
CA LEU A 25 7.28 3.61 -1.11
C LEU A 25 7.30 4.74 -2.14
N ASP A 26 6.31 5.64 -2.06
CA ASP A 26 6.20 6.78 -2.96
C ASP A 26 7.40 7.74 -2.76
N ILE A 27 7.81 8.01 -1.52
CA ILE A 27 9.01 8.81 -1.19
C ILE A 27 10.29 8.13 -1.70
N ALA A 28 10.38 6.80 -1.58
CA ALA A 28 11.52 6.03 -2.05
C ALA A 28 11.58 5.88 -3.58
N GLY A 29 10.56 6.32 -4.31
CA GLY A 29 10.53 6.32 -5.77
C GLY A 29 10.13 4.98 -6.39
N TYR A 30 9.37 4.16 -5.68
CA TYR A 30 8.87 2.86 -6.20
C TYR A 30 7.73 3.00 -7.22
N GLY A 31 7.27 4.22 -7.51
CA GLY A 31 6.30 4.50 -8.56
C GLY A 31 4.92 3.93 -8.24
N ASP A 32 4.37 3.15 -9.17
CA ASP A 32 3.01 2.61 -9.05
C ASP A 32 2.93 1.33 -8.20
N ASN A 33 4.05 0.85 -7.68
CA ASN A 33 4.08 -0.35 -6.84
C ASN A 33 3.29 -0.15 -5.56
N ILE A 34 2.49 -1.16 -5.23
CA ILE A 34 1.66 -1.20 -4.03
C ILE A 34 2.13 -2.35 -3.15
N LEU A 35 2.37 -2.05 -1.86
CA LEU A 35 2.69 -3.07 -0.88
C LEU A 35 1.44 -3.87 -0.52
N ILE A 36 1.56 -5.20 -0.60
CA ILE A 36 0.54 -6.13 -0.14
C ILE A 36 1.13 -7.17 0.82
N CYS A 37 0.27 -7.66 1.69
CA CYS A 37 0.47 -8.87 2.46
C CYS A 37 -0.42 -9.98 1.90
N LYS A 38 0.17 -11.14 1.63
CA LYS A 38 -0.56 -12.36 1.28
C LYS A 38 0.09 -13.55 1.96
N ASP A 39 -0.69 -14.38 2.66
CA ASP A 39 -0.18 -15.58 3.32
C ASP A 39 1.03 -15.29 4.24
N ASN A 40 1.01 -14.16 4.97
CA ASN A 40 2.12 -13.65 5.79
C ASN A 40 3.43 -13.31 5.04
N ILE A 41 3.36 -13.16 3.72
CA ILE A 41 4.48 -12.74 2.88
C ILE A 41 4.18 -11.34 2.34
N ASN A 42 5.13 -10.42 2.53
CA ASN A 42 5.07 -9.09 1.91
C ASN A 42 5.55 -9.18 0.46
N SER A 43 4.80 -8.60 -0.46
CA SER A 43 5.18 -8.47 -1.87
C SER A 43 4.65 -7.17 -2.45
N MET A 44 5.12 -6.81 -3.65
CA MET A 44 4.65 -5.63 -4.37
C MET A 44 3.90 -6.05 -5.62
N VAL A 45 2.84 -5.31 -5.94
CA VAL A 45 2.08 -5.45 -7.19
C VAL A 45 1.99 -4.12 -7.91
N ALA A 46 1.80 -4.17 -9.23
CA ALA A 46 1.83 -2.98 -10.08
C ALA A 46 0.48 -2.26 -10.19
N SER A 47 -0.61 -2.80 -9.62
CA SER A 47 -1.93 -2.17 -9.66
C SER A 47 -2.79 -2.47 -8.44
N GLU A 48 -3.71 -1.56 -8.11
CA GLU A 48 -4.71 -1.78 -7.05
C GLU A 48 -5.65 -2.95 -7.37
N ALA A 49 -5.89 -3.22 -8.66
CA ALA A 49 -6.70 -4.35 -9.09
C ALA A 49 -6.03 -5.68 -8.71
N ASP A 50 -4.71 -5.77 -8.87
CA ASP A 50 -3.93 -6.93 -8.42
C ASP A 50 -3.91 -7.02 -6.89
N ALA A 51 -3.92 -5.88 -6.20
CA ALA A 51 -4.00 -5.78 -4.75
C ALA A 51 -5.40 -6.06 -4.18
N GLN A 52 -6.44 -6.12 -5.01
CA GLN A 52 -7.81 -6.51 -4.63
C GLN A 52 -8.10 -7.99 -4.94
N ALA A 53 -7.14 -8.72 -5.51
CA ALA A 53 -7.26 -10.15 -5.71
C ALA A 53 -7.50 -10.86 -4.37
N ALA A 54 -8.44 -11.81 -4.37
CA ALA A 54 -8.95 -12.48 -3.17
C ALA A 54 -7.82 -13.04 -2.29
N GLY A 55 -7.71 -12.50 -1.07
CA GLY A 55 -6.78 -12.96 -0.04
C GLY A 55 -5.57 -12.07 0.22
N THR A 56 -5.49 -10.90 -0.39
CA THR A 56 -4.43 -9.91 -0.12
C THR A 56 -4.93 -8.79 0.79
N VAL A 57 -4.05 -8.30 1.66
CA VAL A 57 -4.28 -7.13 2.53
C VAL A 57 -3.31 -6.03 2.10
N LEU A 58 -3.76 -4.78 2.03
CA LEU A 58 -2.89 -3.65 1.71
C LEU A 58 -1.93 -3.36 2.87
N GLY A 59 -0.68 -3.04 2.52
CA GLY A 59 0.37 -2.72 3.48
C GLY A 59 1.08 -3.95 4.06
N HIS A 60 1.87 -3.71 5.10
CA HIS A 60 2.70 -4.72 5.74
C HIS A 60 1.87 -5.78 6.49
N CYS A 61 2.31 -7.05 6.45
CA CYS A 61 1.73 -8.13 7.26
C CYS A 61 1.78 -7.88 8.78
N ALA A 62 2.61 -6.93 9.24
CA ALA A 62 2.63 -6.54 10.65
C ALA A 62 1.31 -5.90 11.12
N TRP A 63 0.51 -5.36 10.20
CA TRP A 63 -0.76 -4.70 10.50
C TRP A 63 -1.95 -5.66 10.53
N THR A 64 -1.82 -6.85 9.97
CA THR A 64 -2.81 -7.92 10.14
C THR A 64 -2.63 -8.52 11.52
N SER A 65 -3.41 -8.04 12.48
CA SER A 65 -3.55 -8.69 13.78
C SER A 65 -3.95 -10.15 13.55
N GLN A 66 -3.19 -11.07 14.15
CA GLN A 66 -3.42 -12.52 14.14
C GLN A 66 -4.88 -12.89 14.41
#